data_AF-A0A6M4A7U3-F1
#
_entry.id   AF-A0A6M4A7U3-F1
#
_cell.length_a   1.000
_cell.length_b   1.000
_cell.length_c   1.000
_cell.angle_alpha   90.00
_cell.angle_beta   90.00
_cell.angle_gamma   90.00
#
_symmetry.space_group_name_H-M   'P 1'
#
loop_
_entity.id
_entity.type
_entity.pdbx_description
1 polymer ?
#
loop_
_entity_poly.entity_id
_entity_poly.type
_entity_poly.pdbx_seq_one_letter_code
_entity_poly.pdbx_strand_id
1 'polypeptide(L)'
;MFSPVSELKTRARLLLNSLRSNSPAVILRSTRIAKQQGWSLPDEWSLRHALNIVASEAGFTHWEHARQMLEGNAPAPQDMGTFWYDKQAHGFTNHWFASYTEATAQLRLHPDSYLLPYKNQFFIAELPCIEQLGLGAQPALWQAISHDLVATYGTAAWYALCELRFKATRTEILPTPADSQTDAHAEDISEPEFSRRVLDTFVENGRLNKIPQMRKKRLVVLQWLVAQLERGRRYEEKEINTFLLQFHEDFATLRREFIACKLMARDNAVYWRC
;
A
#
# COMPACT_ATOMS: atom_id res chain seq x y z
N MET A 1 -21.10 17.09 -13.69
CA MET A 1 -20.21 16.10 -14.34
C MET A 1 -18.98 15.97 -13.46
N PHE A 2 -18.65 14.76 -13.00
CA PHE A 2 -17.48 14.53 -12.16
C PHE A 2 -16.21 14.86 -12.96
N SER A 3 -15.25 15.54 -12.33
CA SER A 3 -13.91 15.76 -12.90
C SER A 3 -12.87 15.20 -11.94
N PRO A 4 -12.12 14.16 -12.34
CA PRO A 4 -11.01 13.58 -11.57
C PRO A 4 -10.00 14.62 -11.07
N VAL A 5 -9.66 15.59 -11.92
CA VAL A 5 -8.73 16.69 -11.59
C VAL A 5 -9.31 17.58 -10.49
N SER A 6 -10.61 17.88 -10.56
CA SER A 6 -11.29 18.68 -9.53
C SER A 6 -11.33 17.96 -8.18
N GLU A 7 -11.50 16.63 -8.18
CA GLU A 7 -11.47 15.79 -6.98
C GLU A 7 -10.08 15.83 -6.32
N LEU A 8 -9.00 15.66 -7.09
CA LEU A 8 -7.64 15.79 -6.54
C LEU A 8 -7.36 17.20 -6.00
N LYS A 9 -7.83 18.26 -6.67
CA LYS A 9 -7.70 19.63 -6.16
C LYS A 9 -8.44 19.80 -4.82
N THR A 10 -9.60 19.19 -4.66
CA THR A 10 -10.34 19.18 -3.39
C THR A 10 -9.56 18.46 -2.30
N ARG A 11 -9.04 17.25 -2.57
CA ARG A 11 -8.19 16.51 -1.63
C ARG A 11 -6.94 17.30 -1.23
N ALA A 12 -6.29 17.97 -2.19
CA ALA A 12 -5.11 18.78 -1.91
C ALA A 12 -5.41 19.97 -0.98
N ARG A 13 -6.56 20.64 -1.13
CA ARG A 13 -6.96 21.73 -0.21
C ARG A 13 -7.22 21.21 1.20
N LEU A 14 -7.89 20.05 1.32
CA LEU A 14 -8.12 19.42 2.62
C LEU A 14 -6.80 19.01 3.29
N LEU A 15 -5.90 18.37 2.54
CA LEU A 15 -4.57 18.02 3.00
C LEU A 15 -3.78 19.25 3.46
N LEU A 16 -3.79 20.34 2.67
CA LEU A 16 -3.09 21.57 3.01
C LEU A 16 -3.62 22.19 4.31
N ASN A 17 -4.94 22.19 4.50
CA ASN A 17 -5.55 22.66 5.74
C ASN A 17 -5.06 21.82 6.93
N SER A 18 -5.06 20.49 6.82
CA SER A 18 -4.55 19.60 7.88
C SER A 18 -3.05 19.76 8.16
N LEU A 19 -2.24 20.01 7.13
CA LEU A 19 -0.80 20.31 7.28
C LEU A 19 -0.57 21.62 8.02
N ARG A 20 -1.35 22.66 7.71
CA ARG A 20 -1.29 23.97 8.38
C ARG A 20 -1.80 23.92 9.82
N SER A 21 -2.74 23.04 10.11
CA SER A 21 -3.18 22.74 11.48
C SER A 21 -2.17 21.88 12.27
N ASN A 22 -0.97 21.66 11.73
CA ASN A 22 0.14 20.94 12.36
C ASN A 22 -0.20 19.51 12.83
N SER A 23 -1.05 18.81 12.07
CA SER A 23 -1.42 17.42 12.39
C SER A 23 -0.20 16.49 12.24
N PRO A 24 0.28 15.83 13.32
CA PRO A 24 1.51 15.03 13.27
C PRO A 24 1.45 13.89 12.26
N ALA A 25 0.33 13.16 12.22
CA ALA A 25 0.13 12.03 11.30
C ALA A 25 0.18 12.46 9.82
N VAL A 26 -0.43 13.62 9.50
CA VAL A 26 -0.46 14.16 8.13
C VAL A 26 0.91 14.68 7.71
N ILE A 27 1.65 15.32 8.62
CA ILE A 27 3.02 15.78 8.36
C ILE A 27 3.96 14.59 8.13
N LEU A 28 3.89 13.55 8.98
CA LEU A 28 4.71 12.34 8.83
C LEU A 28 4.43 11.65 7.49
N ARG A 29 3.15 11.45 7.15
CA ARG A 29 2.72 10.88 5.87
C ARG A 29 3.24 11.67 4.67
N SER A 30 3.05 12.99 4.67
CA SER A 30 3.46 13.88 3.57
C SER A 30 4.99 13.92 3.42
N THR A 31 5.70 13.97 4.55
CA THR A 31 7.18 13.94 4.60
C THR A 31 7.73 12.63 4.04
N ARG A 32 7.12 11.49 4.39
CA ARG A 32 7.51 10.18 3.87
C ARG A 32 7.36 10.12 2.35
N ILE A 33 6.24 10.61 1.81
CA ILE A 33 5.98 10.63 0.37
C ILE A 33 6.98 11.54 -0.35
N ALA A 34 7.21 12.75 0.18
CA ALA A 34 8.19 13.67 -0.38
C ALA A 34 9.59 13.04 -0.45
N LYS A 35 10.03 12.35 0.62
CA LYS A 35 11.31 11.61 0.63
C LYS A 35 11.36 10.48 -0.39
N GLN A 36 10.29 9.69 -0.52
CA GLN A 36 10.20 8.61 -1.50
C GLN A 36 10.29 9.11 -2.94
N GLN A 37 9.77 10.32 -3.21
CA GLN A 37 9.85 10.97 -4.52
C GLN A 37 11.11 11.83 -4.72
N GLY A 38 12.00 11.89 -3.73
CA GLY A 38 13.22 12.71 -3.79
C GLY A 38 12.97 14.22 -3.76
N TRP A 39 11.83 14.68 -3.23
CA TRP A 39 11.50 16.10 -3.12
C TRP A 39 12.10 16.72 -1.86
N SER A 40 12.52 17.99 -1.96
CA SER A 40 12.90 18.78 -0.81
C SER A 40 11.70 19.06 0.09
N LEU A 41 11.93 19.01 1.41
CA LEU A 41 10.92 19.39 2.38
C LEU A 41 10.86 20.92 2.47
N PRO A 42 9.66 21.51 2.38
CA PRO A 42 9.52 22.94 2.50
C PRO A 42 9.51 23.37 3.98
N ASP A 43 9.92 24.60 4.25
CA ASP A 43 9.72 25.23 5.57
C ASP A 43 8.22 25.46 5.84
N GLU A 44 7.47 25.80 4.78
CA GLU A 44 6.01 25.97 4.82
C GLU A 44 5.29 25.18 3.72
N TRP A 45 4.23 24.47 4.10
CA TRP A 45 3.40 23.73 3.16
C TRP A 45 2.55 24.67 2.28
N SER A 46 2.56 24.41 0.97
CA SER A 46 1.82 25.16 -0.04
C SER A 46 0.83 24.25 -0.77
N LEU A 47 -0.13 24.85 -1.50
CA LEU A 47 -1.06 24.08 -2.32
C LEU A 47 -0.34 23.23 -3.39
N ARG A 48 0.77 23.74 -3.94
CA ARG A 48 1.59 22.99 -4.90
C ARG A 48 2.16 21.72 -4.26
N HIS A 49 2.68 21.82 -3.04
CA HIS A 49 3.18 20.66 -2.29
C HIS A 49 2.04 19.66 -2.04
N ALA A 50 0.89 20.13 -1.56
CA ALA A 50 -0.26 19.27 -1.31
C ALA A 50 -0.78 18.58 -2.59
N LEU A 51 -0.83 19.27 -3.73
CA LEU A 51 -1.19 18.69 -5.03
C LEU A 51 -0.25 17.56 -5.44
N ASN A 52 1.06 17.74 -5.26
CA ASN A 52 2.05 16.71 -5.53
C ASN A 52 1.90 15.49 -4.61
N ILE A 53 1.64 15.71 -3.32
CA ILE A 53 1.43 14.62 -2.36
C ILE A 53 0.18 13.81 -2.74
N VAL A 54 -0.98 14.44 -2.94
CA VAL A 54 -2.21 13.69 -3.28
C VAL A 54 -2.13 13.01 -4.65
N ALA A 55 -1.39 13.58 -5.60
CA ALA A 55 -1.10 12.94 -6.88
C ALA A 55 -0.25 11.67 -6.66
N SER A 56 0.78 11.75 -5.83
CA SER A 56 1.60 10.58 -5.49
C SER A 56 0.83 9.49 -4.77
N GLU A 57 -0.11 9.85 -3.91
CA GLU A 57 -0.97 8.88 -3.21
C GLU A 57 -1.94 8.18 -4.15
N ALA A 58 -2.42 8.89 -5.17
CA ALA A 58 -3.22 8.31 -6.23
C ALA A 58 -2.39 7.45 -7.21
N GLY A 59 -1.06 7.33 -7.03
CA GLY A 59 -0.22 6.49 -7.87
C GLY A 59 0.40 7.20 -9.08
N PHE A 60 0.45 8.53 -9.08
CA PHE A 60 1.16 9.32 -10.09
C PHE A 60 2.52 9.80 -9.56
N THR A 61 3.39 10.31 -10.42
CA THR A 61 4.71 10.81 -9.97
C THR A 61 4.58 12.20 -9.32
N HIS A 62 3.82 13.10 -9.95
CA HIS A 62 3.56 14.46 -9.46
C HIS A 62 2.24 15.01 -10.04
N TRP A 63 1.85 16.21 -9.62
CA TRP A 63 0.59 16.84 -10.03
C TRP A 63 0.36 16.88 -11.55
N GLU A 64 1.36 17.34 -12.32
CA GLU A 64 1.18 17.48 -13.78
C GLU A 64 0.99 16.13 -14.48
N HIS A 65 1.66 15.06 -14.01
CA HIS A 65 1.44 13.70 -14.52
C HIS A 65 0.02 13.22 -14.21
N ALA A 66 -0.46 13.40 -12.97
CA ALA A 66 -1.84 13.08 -12.61
C ALA A 66 -2.86 13.84 -13.46
N ARG A 67 -2.63 15.15 -13.66
CA ARG A 67 -3.51 16.00 -14.47
C ARG A 67 -3.62 15.48 -15.90
N GLN A 68 -2.49 15.19 -16.55
CA GLN A 68 -2.46 14.67 -17.91
C GLN A 68 -3.21 13.34 -18.04
N MET A 69 -2.95 12.37 -17.13
CA MET A 69 -3.61 11.06 -17.17
C MET A 69 -5.11 11.19 -16.96
N LEU A 70 -5.51 11.94 -15.93
CA LEU A 70 -6.89 12.01 -15.48
C LEU A 70 -7.78 12.89 -16.37
N GLU A 71 -7.22 13.85 -17.11
CA GLU A 71 -7.92 14.60 -18.16
C GLU A 71 -8.16 13.76 -19.43
N GLY A 72 -7.65 12.53 -19.49
CA GLY A 72 -7.83 11.70 -20.67
C GLY A 72 -6.82 11.97 -21.78
N ASN A 73 -5.79 12.77 -21.50
CA ASN A 73 -4.73 13.04 -22.46
C ASN A 73 -3.68 11.92 -22.35
N ALA A 74 -4.00 10.73 -22.88
CA ALA A 74 -3.06 9.62 -22.93
C ALA A 74 -1.78 10.07 -23.66
N PRO A 75 -0.60 10.12 -23.00
CA PRO A 75 0.59 10.65 -23.64
C PRO A 75 1.42 9.55 -24.29
N ALA A 76 2.04 9.91 -25.42
CA ALA A 76 3.21 9.23 -25.93
C ALA A 76 4.49 9.91 -25.40
N PRO A 77 5.55 9.20 -24.96
CA PRO A 77 5.57 7.87 -24.36
C PRO A 77 5.69 7.91 -22.82
N GLN A 78 4.84 7.07 -22.20
CA GLN A 78 5.14 6.13 -21.12
C GLN A 78 5.52 6.64 -19.72
N ASP A 79 4.47 7.01 -18.98
CA ASP A 79 4.17 6.47 -17.64
C ASP A 79 2.67 6.73 -17.42
N MET A 80 1.85 5.69 -17.26
CA MET A 80 0.41 5.78 -16.99
C MET A 80 0.11 5.77 -15.47
N GLY A 81 1.16 5.72 -14.65
CA GLY A 81 1.07 5.62 -13.21
C GLY A 81 0.56 4.26 -12.74
N THR A 82 0.21 4.20 -11.46
CA THR A 82 -0.31 3.00 -10.78
C THR A 82 -1.73 3.21 -10.25
N PHE A 83 -2.46 4.21 -10.76
CA PHE A 83 -3.81 4.53 -10.26
C PHE A 83 -4.78 3.34 -10.32
N TRP A 84 -4.63 2.51 -11.36
CA TRP A 84 -5.42 1.30 -11.59
C TRP A 84 -4.82 0.03 -11.00
N TYR A 85 -3.75 0.13 -10.21
CA TYR A 85 -3.08 -1.02 -9.61
C TYR A 85 -2.50 -0.67 -8.23
N ASP A 86 -3.07 -1.25 -7.18
CA ASP A 86 -2.63 -1.00 -5.81
C ASP A 86 -2.13 -2.27 -5.11
N LYS A 87 -1.86 -2.15 -3.80
CA LYS A 87 -1.36 -3.27 -3.00
C LYS A 87 -2.30 -4.46 -2.93
N GLN A 88 -3.59 -4.22 -3.07
CA GLN A 88 -4.65 -5.22 -3.00
C GLN A 88 -4.70 -6.04 -4.30
N ALA A 89 -4.30 -5.44 -5.43
CA ALA A 89 -4.21 -6.11 -6.72
C ALA A 89 -3.06 -7.15 -6.84
N HIS A 90 -2.03 -7.09 -5.97
CA HIS A 90 -0.88 -8.03 -6.03
C HIS A 90 -1.25 -9.49 -5.74
N GLY A 91 -2.39 -9.75 -5.08
CA GLY A 91 -2.83 -11.10 -4.74
C GLY A 91 -3.43 -11.87 -5.91
N PHE A 92 -3.66 -11.20 -7.05
CA PHE A 92 -4.33 -11.77 -8.22
C PHE A 92 -3.34 -12.13 -9.32
N THR A 93 -3.68 -13.17 -10.08
CA THR A 93 -2.95 -13.56 -11.28
C THR A 93 -3.30 -12.60 -12.41
N ASN A 94 -2.38 -11.68 -12.72
CA ASN A 94 -2.52 -10.72 -13.82
C ASN A 94 -1.60 -11.12 -14.99
N HIS A 95 -2.08 -10.94 -16.21
CA HIS A 95 -1.28 -11.17 -17.43
C HIS A 95 -0.76 -9.84 -17.95
N TRP A 96 0.56 -9.74 -18.15
CA TRP A 96 1.25 -8.48 -18.44
C TRP A 96 1.72 -8.39 -19.88
N PHE A 97 1.53 -7.22 -20.49
CA PHE A 97 1.86 -6.93 -21.88
C PHE A 97 2.63 -5.62 -21.98
N ALA A 98 3.71 -5.61 -22.75
CA ALA A 98 4.44 -4.39 -23.07
C ALA A 98 3.73 -3.59 -24.19
N SER A 99 3.00 -4.29 -25.07
CA SER A 99 2.29 -3.70 -26.20
C SER A 99 0.79 -3.68 -25.98
N TYR A 100 0.16 -2.54 -26.29
CA TYR A 100 -1.29 -2.41 -26.31
C TYR A 100 -1.95 -3.31 -27.37
N THR A 101 -1.28 -3.51 -28.52
CA THR A 101 -1.81 -4.36 -29.59
C THR A 101 -1.86 -5.84 -29.18
N GLU A 102 -0.85 -6.30 -28.42
CA GLU A 102 -0.83 -7.66 -27.87
C GLU A 102 -1.89 -7.83 -26.78
N ALA A 103 -1.99 -6.85 -25.87
CA ALA A 103 -2.96 -6.89 -24.79
C ALA A 103 -4.40 -6.95 -25.32
N THR A 104 -4.74 -6.13 -26.32
CA THR A 104 -6.07 -6.15 -26.96
C THR A 104 -6.33 -7.41 -27.76
N ALA A 105 -5.31 -8.01 -28.38
CA ALA A 105 -5.45 -9.31 -29.04
C ALA A 105 -5.78 -10.41 -28.02
N GLN A 106 -5.10 -10.42 -26.87
CA GLN A 106 -5.39 -11.38 -25.80
C GLN A 106 -6.78 -11.15 -25.18
N LEU A 107 -7.18 -9.90 -24.97
CA LEU A 107 -8.51 -9.54 -24.43
C LEU A 107 -9.64 -10.12 -25.29
N ARG A 108 -9.50 -10.12 -26.62
CA ARG A 108 -10.49 -10.71 -27.54
C ARG A 108 -10.66 -12.23 -27.38
N LEU A 109 -9.63 -12.93 -26.91
CA LEU A 109 -9.69 -14.36 -26.63
C LEU A 109 -10.36 -14.66 -25.28
N HIS A 110 -10.41 -13.67 -24.37
CA HIS A 110 -10.94 -13.78 -23.03
C HIS A 110 -11.92 -12.64 -22.73
N PRO A 111 -13.15 -12.68 -23.28
CA PRO A 111 -14.09 -11.55 -23.20
C PRO A 111 -14.55 -11.22 -21.78
N ASP A 112 -14.39 -12.13 -20.82
CA ASP A 112 -14.73 -11.91 -19.40
C ASP A 112 -13.60 -11.27 -18.59
N SER A 113 -12.47 -10.94 -19.23
CA SER A 113 -11.33 -10.28 -18.60
C SER A 113 -11.32 -8.77 -18.88
N TYR A 114 -10.47 -8.03 -18.15
CA TYR A 114 -10.44 -6.58 -18.14
C TYR A 114 -9.04 -6.05 -18.40
N LEU A 115 -8.91 -5.14 -19.36
CA LEU A 115 -7.63 -4.54 -19.74
C LEU A 115 -7.45 -3.18 -19.07
N LEU A 116 -6.35 -3.02 -18.33
CA LEU A 116 -6.01 -1.81 -17.59
C LEU A 116 -4.58 -1.33 -17.89
N PRO A 117 -4.32 -0.01 -17.82
CA PRO A 117 -2.98 0.54 -17.94
C PRO A 117 -2.21 0.46 -16.62
N TYR A 118 -0.90 0.24 -16.71
CA TYR A 118 0.01 0.26 -15.57
C TYR A 118 1.40 0.74 -16.00
N LYS A 119 1.85 1.90 -15.50
CA LYS A 119 3.15 2.48 -15.86
C LYS A 119 3.36 2.49 -17.38
N ASN A 120 4.32 1.74 -17.87
CA ASN A 120 4.65 1.59 -19.29
C ASN A 120 4.14 0.27 -19.90
N GLN A 121 3.22 -0.41 -19.22
CA GLN A 121 2.68 -1.72 -19.56
C GLN A 121 1.16 -1.73 -19.46
N PHE A 122 0.58 -2.83 -19.91
CA PHE A 122 -0.84 -3.14 -19.79
C PHE A 122 -0.98 -4.46 -19.07
N PHE A 123 -2.07 -4.63 -18.34
CA PHE A 123 -2.37 -5.92 -17.74
C PHE A 123 -3.83 -6.30 -17.92
N ILE A 124 -4.05 -7.60 -18.06
CA ILE A 124 -5.37 -8.21 -18.07
C ILE A 124 -5.63 -8.81 -16.70
N ALA A 125 -6.76 -8.42 -16.12
CA ALA A 125 -7.23 -8.83 -14.81
C ALA A 125 -8.59 -9.52 -14.90
N GLU A 126 -8.91 -10.36 -13.91
CA GLU A 126 -10.20 -11.00 -13.77
C GLU A 126 -11.13 -10.21 -12.84
N LEU A 127 -12.43 -10.52 -12.86
CA LEU A 127 -13.47 -9.83 -12.08
C LEU A 127 -13.12 -9.64 -10.59
N PRO A 128 -12.56 -10.61 -9.85
CA PRO A 128 -12.19 -10.39 -8.45
C PRO A 128 -11.21 -9.24 -8.23
N CYS A 129 -10.28 -9.03 -9.16
CA CYS A 129 -9.36 -7.90 -9.10
C CYS A 129 -10.10 -6.56 -9.34
N ILE A 130 -11.04 -6.54 -10.28
CA ILE A 130 -11.87 -5.36 -10.59
C ILE A 130 -12.78 -4.99 -9.43
N GLU A 131 -13.38 -5.97 -8.77
CA GLU A 131 -14.16 -5.78 -7.54
C GLU A 131 -13.29 -5.22 -6.42
N GLN A 132 -12.10 -5.78 -6.22
CA GLN A 132 -11.15 -5.30 -5.21
C GLN A 132 -10.71 -3.85 -5.45
N LEU A 133 -10.54 -3.45 -6.72
CA LEU A 133 -10.22 -2.07 -7.09
C LEU A 133 -11.41 -1.09 -6.92
N GLY A 134 -12.60 -1.61 -6.59
CA GLY A 134 -13.84 -0.85 -6.42
C GLY A 134 -14.55 -0.53 -7.74
N LEU A 135 -14.26 -1.29 -8.79
CA LEU A 135 -14.74 -1.04 -10.16
C LEU A 135 -15.83 -2.01 -10.61
N GLY A 136 -16.14 -3.06 -9.82
CA GLY A 136 -17.14 -4.07 -10.16
C GLY A 136 -18.60 -3.58 -10.12
N ALA A 137 -18.87 -2.40 -9.54
CA ALA A 137 -20.22 -1.90 -9.29
C ALA A 137 -21.03 -1.51 -10.56
N GLN A 138 -20.40 -1.47 -11.74
CA GLN A 138 -21.07 -1.08 -12.99
C GLN A 138 -20.73 -2.03 -14.17
N PRO A 139 -21.28 -3.26 -14.19
CA PRO A 139 -21.03 -4.21 -15.28
C PRO A 139 -21.44 -3.70 -16.67
N ALA A 140 -22.53 -2.93 -16.76
CA ALA A 140 -22.99 -2.37 -18.03
C ALA A 140 -22.00 -1.34 -18.62
N LEU A 141 -21.32 -0.56 -17.77
CA LEU A 141 -20.29 0.38 -18.20
C LEU A 141 -19.10 -0.37 -18.82
N TRP A 142 -18.68 -1.44 -18.14
CA TRP A 142 -17.61 -2.34 -18.55
C TRP A 142 -17.91 -3.05 -19.87
N GLN A 143 -19.14 -3.54 -20.06
CA GLN A 143 -19.59 -4.13 -21.32
C GLN A 143 -19.60 -3.11 -22.47
N ALA A 144 -20.05 -1.88 -22.23
CA ALA A 144 -20.11 -0.83 -23.26
C ALA A 144 -18.73 -0.46 -23.82
N ILE A 145 -17.66 -0.65 -23.05
CA ILE A 145 -16.28 -0.40 -23.47
C ILE A 145 -15.52 -1.67 -23.85
N SER A 146 -16.22 -2.81 -23.99
CA SER A 146 -15.61 -4.11 -24.29
C SER A 146 -14.46 -4.48 -23.33
N HIS A 147 -14.60 -4.09 -22.05
CA HIS A 147 -13.60 -4.30 -21.00
C HIS A 147 -12.22 -3.68 -21.24
N ASP A 148 -12.10 -2.75 -22.20
CA ASP A 148 -10.87 -2.04 -22.51
C ASP A 148 -10.89 -0.65 -21.89
N LEU A 149 -10.30 -0.50 -20.69
CA LEU A 149 -10.22 0.79 -20.02
C LEU A 149 -9.26 1.74 -20.75
N VAL A 150 -8.20 1.22 -21.36
CA VAL A 150 -7.16 2.00 -22.04
C VAL A 150 -7.75 2.74 -23.25
N ALA A 151 -8.66 2.11 -23.99
CA ALA A 151 -9.35 2.76 -25.12
C ALA A 151 -10.23 3.95 -24.71
N THR A 152 -10.50 4.14 -23.40
CA THR A 152 -11.51 5.10 -22.93
C THR A 152 -10.96 6.46 -22.53
N TYR A 153 -9.64 6.68 -22.52
CA TYR A 153 -9.05 7.96 -22.13
C TYR A 153 -9.79 9.15 -22.80
N GLY A 154 -10.23 10.10 -21.97
CA GLY A 154 -10.92 11.33 -22.43
C GLY A 154 -12.41 11.17 -22.72
N THR A 155 -12.95 9.95 -22.64
CA THR A 155 -14.38 9.68 -22.84
C THR A 155 -15.17 9.77 -21.53
N ALA A 156 -16.51 9.80 -21.63
CA ALA A 156 -17.40 9.73 -20.47
C ALA A 156 -17.17 8.47 -19.61
N ALA A 157 -16.83 7.33 -20.23
CA ALA A 157 -16.58 6.08 -19.53
C ALA A 157 -15.32 6.16 -18.65
N TRP A 158 -14.25 6.78 -19.14
CA TRP A 158 -13.04 7.02 -18.35
C TRP A 158 -13.33 7.84 -17.09
N TYR A 159 -14.10 8.94 -17.24
CA TYR A 159 -14.46 9.78 -16.10
C TYR A 159 -15.34 9.04 -15.07
N ALA A 160 -16.27 8.20 -15.54
CA ALA A 160 -17.10 7.37 -14.67
C ALA A 160 -16.29 6.32 -13.90
N LEU A 161 -15.35 5.63 -14.55
CA LEU A 161 -14.46 4.67 -13.89
C LEU A 161 -13.52 5.37 -12.91
N CYS A 162 -13.00 6.55 -13.25
CA CYS A 162 -12.21 7.36 -12.32
C CYS A 162 -13.02 7.73 -11.08
N GLU A 163 -14.29 8.10 -11.23
CA GLU A 163 -15.17 8.40 -10.10
C GLU A 163 -15.33 7.21 -9.15
N LEU A 164 -15.57 6.02 -9.70
CA LEU A 164 -15.63 4.78 -8.92
C LEU A 164 -14.32 4.54 -8.17
N ARG A 165 -13.18 4.67 -8.86
CA ARG A 165 -11.85 4.47 -8.26
C ARG A 165 -11.57 5.48 -7.15
N PHE A 166 -11.92 6.75 -7.36
CA PHE A 166 -11.75 7.77 -6.33
C PHE A 166 -12.66 7.54 -5.13
N LYS A 167 -13.90 7.07 -5.32
CA LYS A 167 -14.79 6.67 -4.23
C LYS A 167 -14.20 5.51 -3.42
N ALA A 168 -13.68 4.49 -4.09
CA ALA A 168 -13.06 3.32 -3.46
C ALA A 168 -11.83 3.69 -2.61
N THR A 169 -11.07 4.70 -3.05
CA THR A 169 -9.85 5.18 -2.37
C THR A 169 -10.09 6.37 -1.44
N ARG A 170 -11.33 6.87 -1.34
CA ARG A 170 -11.66 8.08 -0.55
C ARG A 170 -11.49 7.84 0.95
N THR A 171 -11.73 6.62 1.41
CA THR A 171 -11.65 6.19 2.81
C THR A 171 -10.23 6.07 3.34
N GLU A 172 -9.21 6.04 2.48
CA GLU A 172 -7.81 5.87 2.90
C GLU A 172 -7.01 7.19 2.95
N ILE A 173 -7.56 8.32 2.45
CA ILE A 173 -6.77 9.54 2.18
C ILE A 173 -7.09 10.74 3.10
N LEU A 174 -8.24 10.78 3.76
CA LEU A 174 -8.57 11.85 4.70
C LEU A 174 -8.72 11.27 6.11
N PRO A 175 -8.04 11.85 7.13
CA PRO A 175 -8.42 11.55 8.50
C PRO A 175 -9.81 12.13 8.74
N THR A 176 -10.74 11.28 9.15
CA THR A 176 -12.04 11.71 9.69
C THR A 176 -11.76 12.48 11.00
N PRO A 177 -12.54 13.51 11.38
CA PRO A 177 -12.44 14.07 12.73
C PRO A 177 -12.72 13.03 13.84
N ALA A 178 -13.36 11.90 13.48
CA ALA A 178 -13.52 10.73 14.33
C ALA A 178 -12.23 9.92 14.55
N ASP A 179 -11.17 10.14 13.77
CA ASP A 179 -9.88 9.43 13.89
C ASP A 179 -9.01 10.00 15.03
N SER A 180 -9.59 10.86 15.87
CA SER A 180 -9.05 11.22 17.18
C SER A 180 -9.22 10.11 18.22
N GLN A 181 -9.95 9.03 17.89
CA GLN A 181 -9.86 7.74 18.56
C GLN A 181 -10.22 6.60 17.60
N THR A 182 -9.33 5.60 17.52
CA THR A 182 -9.47 4.29 16.83
C THR A 182 -8.95 4.25 15.38
N ASP A 183 -8.11 3.24 15.13
CA ASP A 183 -7.54 2.80 13.84
C ASP A 183 -6.36 3.55 13.21
N ALA A 184 -5.29 3.69 14.00
CA ALA A 184 -3.93 3.88 13.48
C ALA A 184 -3.33 2.53 12.98
N HIS A 185 -3.58 2.17 11.71
CA HIS A 185 -2.84 1.09 11.04
C HIS A 185 -2.13 1.52 9.75
N ALA A 186 -1.20 2.45 9.88
CA ALA A 186 -0.09 2.59 8.93
C ALA A 186 1.23 3.08 9.57
N GLU A 187 1.53 2.66 10.80
CA GLU A 187 2.82 3.00 11.43
C GLU A 187 3.95 2.13 10.85
N ASP A 188 5.01 2.84 10.45
CA ASP A 188 6.26 2.33 9.89
C ASP A 188 7.10 1.73 11.02
N ILE A 189 7.80 0.62 10.75
CA ILE A 189 8.47 -0.22 11.77
C ILE A 189 9.84 0.37 12.17
N SER A 190 9.96 1.69 12.22
CA SER A 190 11.23 2.38 12.52
C SER A 190 11.10 3.55 13.51
N GLU A 191 10.01 3.62 14.28
CA GLU A 191 9.91 4.56 15.40
C GLU A 191 10.21 3.87 16.76
N PRO A 192 11.19 4.37 17.53
CA PRO A 192 11.49 3.87 18.87
C PRO A 192 10.30 3.93 19.82
N GLU A 193 9.41 4.91 19.64
CA GLU A 193 8.23 5.12 20.50
C GLU A 193 7.12 4.11 20.25
N PHE A 194 6.86 3.74 18.99
CA PHE A 194 5.94 2.64 18.65
C PHE A 194 6.44 1.32 19.25
N SER A 195 7.74 1.05 19.08
CA SER A 195 8.36 -0.17 19.60
C SER A 195 8.24 -0.25 21.11
N ARG A 196 8.50 0.86 21.83
CA ARG A 196 8.32 0.96 23.29
C ARG A 196 6.87 0.69 23.70
N ARG A 197 5.89 1.37 23.11
CA ARG A 197 4.46 1.18 23.45
C ARG A 197 3.99 -0.25 23.23
N VAL A 198 4.45 -0.89 22.15
CA VAL A 198 4.14 -2.30 21.90
C VAL A 198 4.79 -3.18 22.96
N LEU A 199 6.07 -3.00 23.28
CA LEU A 199 6.74 -3.78 24.32
C LEU A 199 6.09 -3.57 25.69
N ASP A 200 5.74 -2.34 26.07
CA ASP A 200 5.04 -2.03 27.33
C ASP A 200 3.68 -2.73 27.45
N THR A 201 3.01 -2.99 26.32
CA THR A 201 1.69 -3.64 26.29
C THR A 201 1.78 -5.17 26.35
N PHE A 202 2.81 -5.75 25.70
CA PHE A 202 2.88 -7.20 25.46
C PHE A 202 3.96 -7.90 26.30
N VAL A 203 4.95 -7.16 26.81
CA VAL A 203 6.02 -7.67 27.66
C VAL A 203 5.80 -7.17 29.08
N GLU A 204 5.60 -8.10 30.00
CA GLU A 204 5.44 -7.82 31.42
C GLU A 204 6.41 -8.71 32.20
N ASN A 205 7.22 -8.11 33.08
CA ASN A 205 8.27 -8.82 33.85
C ASN A 205 9.22 -9.66 32.97
N GLY A 206 9.53 -9.18 31.76
CA GLY A 206 10.41 -9.87 30.81
C GLY A 206 9.78 -11.08 30.11
N ARG A 207 8.47 -11.35 30.30
CA ARG A 207 7.72 -12.40 29.62
C ARG A 207 6.62 -11.83 28.75
N LEU A 208 6.24 -12.57 27.71
CA LEU A 208 5.10 -12.20 26.88
C LEU A 208 3.80 -12.61 27.55
N ASN A 209 2.89 -11.66 27.72
CA ASN A 209 1.54 -11.96 28.23
C ASN A 209 0.66 -12.62 27.15
N LYS A 210 0.87 -12.28 25.88
CA LYS A 210 0.27 -12.91 24.70
C LYS A 210 1.09 -12.62 23.45
N ILE A 211 1.00 -13.48 22.44
CA ILE A 211 1.55 -13.21 21.11
C ILE A 211 0.61 -12.25 20.37
N PRO A 212 1.08 -11.08 19.87
CA PRO A 212 0.22 -10.16 19.12
C PRO A 212 -0.34 -10.80 17.84
N GLN A 213 -1.66 -10.70 17.66
CA GLN A 213 -2.32 -11.20 16.44
C GLN A 213 -1.96 -10.34 15.21
N MET A 214 -1.74 -9.04 15.42
CA MET A 214 -1.39 -8.11 14.35
C MET A 214 0.08 -8.24 13.94
N ARG A 215 0.32 -8.48 12.64
CA ARG A 215 1.67 -8.75 12.09
C ARG A 215 2.71 -7.71 12.47
N LYS A 216 2.36 -6.41 12.46
CA LYS A 216 3.30 -5.31 12.81
C LYS A 216 3.75 -5.36 14.28
N LYS A 217 2.80 -5.47 15.22
CA LYS A 217 3.10 -5.57 16.66
C LYS A 217 3.89 -6.86 16.96
N ARG A 218 3.52 -7.96 16.29
CA ARG A 218 4.25 -9.22 16.39
C ARG A 218 5.69 -9.09 15.91
N LEU A 219 5.93 -8.39 14.80
CA LEU A 219 7.28 -8.17 14.30
C LEU A 219 8.16 -7.40 15.29
N VAL A 220 7.63 -6.37 15.97
CA VAL A 220 8.35 -5.65 17.04
C VAL A 220 8.75 -6.61 18.17
N VAL A 221 7.81 -7.44 18.64
CA VAL A 221 8.09 -8.44 19.67
C VAL A 221 9.16 -9.44 19.22
N LEU A 222 9.08 -9.92 17.98
CA LEU A 222 10.07 -10.85 17.43
C LEU A 222 11.44 -10.20 17.26
N GLN A 223 11.50 -8.92 16.85
CA GLN A 223 12.75 -8.16 16.78
C GLN A 223 13.39 -7.98 18.16
N TRP A 224 12.58 -7.72 19.19
CA TRP A 224 13.04 -7.64 20.57
C TRP A 224 13.57 -8.99 21.09
N LEU A 225 12.90 -10.10 20.78
CA LEU A 225 13.37 -11.44 21.15
C LEU A 225 14.68 -11.81 20.43
N VAL A 226 14.74 -11.63 19.10
CA VAL A 226 15.93 -12.02 18.32
C VAL A 226 17.13 -11.13 18.63
N ALA A 227 16.92 -9.90 19.13
CA ALA A 227 18.00 -9.02 19.58
C ALA A 227 18.79 -9.59 20.77
N GLN A 228 18.18 -10.48 21.55
CA GLN A 228 18.80 -11.16 22.70
C GLN A 228 19.60 -12.42 22.29
N LEU A 229 19.53 -12.81 21.01
CA LEU A 229 20.35 -13.88 20.43
C LEU A 229 21.60 -13.32 19.74
N GLU A 230 22.70 -14.04 19.86
CA GLU A 230 24.00 -13.69 19.29
C GLU A 230 23.96 -13.80 17.76
N ARG A 231 24.51 -12.80 17.08
CA ARG A 231 24.71 -12.84 15.63
C ARG A 231 25.87 -13.77 15.29
N GLY A 232 25.70 -14.57 14.24
CA GLY A 232 26.73 -15.52 13.77
C GLY A 232 26.80 -16.85 14.54
N ARG A 233 26.12 -16.97 15.69
CA ARG A 233 25.99 -18.25 16.41
C ARG A 233 24.91 -19.13 15.76
N ARG A 234 25.21 -20.42 15.72
CA ARG A 234 24.28 -21.49 15.33
C ARG A 234 23.64 -22.05 16.61
N TYR A 235 22.33 -22.21 16.58
CA TYR A 235 21.54 -22.72 17.69
C TYR A 235 20.78 -23.97 17.24
N GLU A 236 20.87 -25.05 18.00
CA GLU A 236 20.01 -26.20 17.79
C GLU A 236 18.55 -25.84 18.13
N GLU A 237 17.61 -26.58 17.53
CA GLU A 237 16.19 -26.41 17.79
C GLU A 237 15.85 -26.49 19.28
N LYS A 238 16.53 -27.37 20.03
CA LYS A 238 16.38 -27.49 21.48
C LYS A 238 16.81 -26.21 22.21
N GLU A 239 17.94 -25.61 21.82
CA GLU A 239 18.42 -24.36 22.40
C GLU A 239 17.44 -23.21 22.13
N ILE A 240 16.90 -23.12 20.91
CA ILE A 240 15.89 -22.11 20.57
C ILE A 240 14.59 -22.33 21.34
N ASN A 241 14.17 -23.57 21.54
CA ASN A 241 12.98 -23.88 22.35
C ASN A 241 13.18 -23.46 23.80
N THR A 242 14.32 -23.83 24.39
CA THR A 242 14.64 -23.45 25.77
C THR A 242 14.73 -21.95 25.93
N PHE A 243 15.32 -21.24 24.97
CA PHE A 243 15.35 -19.78 24.95
C PHE A 243 13.93 -19.19 24.90
N LEU A 244 13.11 -19.59 23.93
CA LEU A 244 11.76 -19.04 23.75
C LEU A 244 10.80 -19.37 24.90
N LEU A 245 10.97 -20.52 25.56
CA LEU A 245 10.17 -20.92 26.72
C LEU A 245 10.33 -19.97 27.93
N GLN A 246 11.46 -19.26 28.00
CA GLN A 246 11.68 -18.20 28.99
C GLN A 246 10.76 -16.99 28.77
N PHE A 247 10.21 -16.84 27.56
CA PHE A 247 9.38 -15.70 27.18
C PHE A 247 7.91 -16.06 26.99
N HIS A 248 7.58 -17.23 26.45
CA HIS A 248 6.19 -17.65 26.21
C HIS A 248 6.06 -19.18 26.11
N GLU A 249 4.94 -19.74 26.57
CA GLU A 249 4.67 -21.18 26.50
C GLU A 249 4.48 -21.70 25.07
N ASP A 250 3.87 -20.88 24.20
CA ASP A 250 3.80 -21.14 22.76
C ASP A 250 5.10 -20.72 22.04
N PHE A 251 6.20 -21.37 22.43
CA PHE A 251 7.51 -21.20 21.77
C PHE A 251 7.49 -21.72 20.32
N ALA A 252 6.61 -22.67 20.00
CA ALA A 252 6.49 -23.23 18.67
C ALA A 252 6.00 -22.20 17.64
N THR A 253 5.05 -21.34 18.01
CA THR A 253 4.59 -20.23 17.16
C THR A 253 5.67 -19.18 16.98
N LEU A 254 6.34 -18.74 18.04
CA LEU A 254 7.42 -17.75 17.95
C LEU A 254 8.57 -18.23 17.06
N ARG A 255 8.96 -19.49 17.20
CA ARG A 255 10.01 -20.12 16.38
C ARG A 255 9.65 -20.18 14.90
N ARG A 256 8.39 -20.48 14.56
CA ARG A 256 7.91 -20.45 13.16
C ARG A 256 7.91 -19.04 12.59
N GLU A 257 7.47 -18.07 13.39
CA GLU A 257 7.40 -16.67 12.98
C GLU A 257 8.78 -16.03 12.76
N PHE A 258 9.83 -16.44 13.49
CA PHE A 258 11.21 -16.00 13.21
C PHE A 258 11.65 -16.33 11.78
N ILE A 259 11.26 -17.50 11.27
CA ILE A 259 11.56 -17.91 9.90
C ILE A 259 10.65 -17.17 8.91
N ALA A 260 9.35 -17.11 9.19
CA ALA A 260 8.37 -16.44 8.34
C ALA A 260 8.69 -14.94 8.13
N CYS A 261 9.23 -14.28 9.16
CA CYS A 261 9.64 -12.88 9.12
C CYS A 261 11.11 -12.67 8.69
N LYS A 262 11.83 -13.74 8.29
CA LYS A 262 13.24 -13.70 7.86
C LYS A 262 14.21 -13.09 8.90
N LEU A 263 13.87 -13.19 10.19
CA LEU A 263 14.74 -12.76 11.29
C LEU A 263 15.79 -13.81 11.63
N MET A 264 15.47 -15.07 11.34
CA MET A 264 16.39 -16.19 11.41
C MET A 264 16.25 -17.06 10.15
N ALA A 265 17.32 -17.76 9.82
CA ALA A 265 17.31 -18.86 8.86
C ALA A 265 17.41 -20.19 9.61
N ARG A 266 16.95 -21.26 8.96
CA ARG A 266 16.96 -22.62 9.49
C ARG A 266 17.46 -23.59 8.42
N ASP A 267 18.33 -24.50 8.81
CA ASP A 267 18.74 -25.67 8.04
C ASP A 267 19.02 -26.84 8.99
N ASN A 268 18.58 -28.05 8.66
CA ASN A 268 18.78 -29.27 9.46
C ASN A 268 18.53 -29.12 10.98
N ALA A 269 17.41 -28.47 11.36
CA ALA A 269 17.06 -28.15 12.76
C ALA A 269 18.07 -27.23 13.50
N VAL A 270 18.97 -26.59 12.77
CA VAL A 270 19.88 -25.55 13.25
C VAL A 270 19.38 -24.19 12.77
N TYR A 271 19.34 -23.23 13.69
CA TYR A 271 18.86 -21.87 13.50
C TYR A 271 20.01 -20.88 13.61
N TRP A 272 20.00 -19.80 12.84
CA TRP A 272 20.90 -18.67 13.03
C TRP A 272 20.22 -17.36 12.67
N ARG A 273 20.66 -16.29 13.32
CA ARG A 273 20.17 -14.94 13.06
C ARG A 273 20.67 -14.44 11.69
N CYS A 274 19.76 -13.89 10.89
CA CYS A 274 20.06 -13.23 9.62
C CYS A 274 20.60 -11.81 9.85
#